data_AF-A0A183PR88-F1
#
_entry.id   AF-A0A183PR88-F1
#
_cell.length_a   1.000
_cell.length_b   1.000
_cell.length_c   1.000
_cell.angle_alpha   90.00
_cell.angle_beta   90.00
_cell.angle_gamma   90.00
#
_symmetry.space_group_name_H-M   'P 1'
#
loop_
_entity.id
_entity.type
_entity.pdbx_description
1 polymer ?
#
loop_
_entity_poly.entity_id
_entity_poly.type
_entity_poly.pdbx_seq_one_letter_code
_entity_poly.pdbx_strand_id
1 'polypeptide(L)' 'MLSVKSAGAFGSRLTGAGWGGCTVSLVKKSNAEQFIAKVREEFYNVIGAGSNNDLIFVSQPGRPAGIMVIQ' A
#
# COMPACT_ATOMS: atom_id res chain seq x y z
N MET A 1 -14.77 0.19 -9.07
CA MET A 1 -13.74 -0.76 -8.60
C MET A 1 -12.41 -0.37 -9.22
N LEU A 2 -11.48 0.16 -8.43
CA LEU A 2 -10.18 0.63 -8.92
C LEU A 2 -9.35 -0.54 -9.46
N SER A 3 -8.87 -0.42 -10.70
CA SER A 3 -7.85 -1.33 -11.24
C SER A 3 -6.47 -0.78 -10.90
N VAL A 4 -5.82 -1.31 -9.86
CA VAL A 4 -4.45 -0.89 -9.49
C VAL A 4 -3.41 -1.11 -10.61
N LYS A 5 -3.71 -1.97 -11.59
CA LYS A 5 -2.89 -2.11 -12.81
C LYS A 5 -2.91 -0.84 -13.67
N SER A 6 -4.06 -0.18 -13.83
CA SER A 6 -4.12 1.09 -14.58
C SER A 6 -3.48 2.26 -13.82
N ALA A 7 -3.29 2.11 -12.51
CA ALA A 7 -2.52 3.05 -11.70
C ALA A 7 -0.99 2.84 -11.79
N GLY A 8 -0.51 1.79 -12.47
CA GLY A 8 0.92 1.55 -12.68
C GLY A 8 1.55 0.44 -11.82
N ALA A 9 0.74 -0.39 -11.16
CA ALA A 9 1.24 -1.61 -10.52
C ALA A 9 1.47 -2.72 -11.54
N PHE A 10 2.57 -3.46 -11.38
CA PHE A 10 2.83 -4.70 -12.10
C PHE A 10 1.81 -5.78 -11.73
N GLY A 11 1.41 -5.79 -10.46
CA GLY A 11 0.42 -6.71 -9.92
C GLY A 11 0.03 -6.31 -8.50
N SER A 12 -1.11 -6.83 -8.04
CA SER A 12 -1.60 -6.63 -6.69
C SER A 12 -2.39 -7.84 -6.22
N ARG A 13 -2.32 -8.12 -4.93
CA ARG A 13 -3.08 -9.19 -4.28
C ARG A 13 -3.42 -8.83 -2.84
N LEU A 14 -4.42 -9.50 -2.30
CA LEU A 14 -4.67 -9.51 -0.85
C LEU A 14 -3.50 -10.16 -0.09
N THR A 15 -3.23 -9.66 1.11
CA THR A 15 -2.28 -10.23 2.07
C THR A 15 -2.96 -10.49 3.40
N GLY A 16 -2.60 -11.57 4.08
CA GLY A 16 -3.28 -12.06 5.29
C GLY A 16 -4.43 -13.02 4.99
N ALA A 17 -5.40 -13.11 5.91
CA ALA A 17 -6.48 -14.10 5.87
C ALA A 17 -7.57 -13.80 4.81
N GLY A 18 -7.79 -12.54 4.44
CA GLY A 18 -8.83 -12.13 3.51
C GLY A 18 -10.06 -11.48 4.18
N TRP A 19 -11.17 -11.41 3.45
CA TRP A 19 -12.43 -10.73 3.84
C TRP A 19 -12.28 -9.25 4.21
N GLY A 20 -11.27 -8.59 3.63
CA GLY A 20 -10.89 -7.22 3.94
C GLY A 20 -9.39 -7.13 4.21
N GLY A 21 -8.99 -6.14 5.01
CA GLY A 21 -7.60 -5.96 5.42
C GLY A 21 -6.73 -5.24 4.38
N CYS A 22 -5.52 -5.75 4.16
CA CYS A 22 -4.50 -5.10 3.35
C CYS A 22 -4.30 -5.77 1.99
N THR A 23 -3.82 -4.99 1.03
CA THR A 23 -3.30 -5.49 -0.25
C THR A 23 -1.83 -5.12 -0.40
N VAL A 24 -1.09 -5.91 -1.17
CA VAL A 24 0.28 -5.60 -1.57
C VAL A 24 0.29 -5.39 -3.06
N SER A 25 0.74 -4.20 -3.48
CA SER A 25 0.87 -3.83 -4.90
C SER A 25 2.34 -3.64 -5.23
N LEU A 26 2.83 -4.35 -6.24
CA LEU A 26 4.20 -4.19 -6.73
C LEU A 26 4.24 -3.05 -7.74
N VAL A 27 5.00 -1.99 -7.43
CA VAL A 27 5.09 -0.77 -8.22
C VAL A 27 6.55 -0.39 -8.41
N LYS A 28 6.89 0.23 -9.53
CA LYS A 28 8.24 0.80 -9.73
C LYS A 28 8.45 1.94 -8.74
N LYS A 29 9.61 1.98 -8.06
CA LYS A 29 9.90 2.98 -7.01
C LYS A 29 9.66 4.43 -7.47
N SER A 30 10.03 4.75 -8.72
CA SER A 30 9.82 6.08 -9.32
C SER A 30 8.35 6.50 -9.44
N ASN A 31 7.42 5.53 -9.43
CA ASN A 31 6.00 5.75 -9.64
C ASN A 31 5.18 5.58 -8.35
N ALA A 32 5.84 5.33 -7.21
CA ALA A 32 5.16 5.00 -5.96
C ALA A 32 4.26 6.15 -5.47
N GLU A 33 4.73 7.40 -5.50
CA GLU A 33 3.95 8.56 -5.06
C GLU A 33 2.72 8.79 -5.96
N GLN A 34 2.89 8.70 -7.28
CA GLN A 34 1.80 8.84 -8.24
C GLN A 34 0.75 7.73 -8.06
N PHE A 35 1.20 6.50 -7.83
CA PHE A 35 0.32 5.36 -7.54
C PHE A 35 -0.50 5.60 -6.27
N ILE A 36 0.15 6.05 -5.20
CA ILE A 36 -0.51 6.38 -3.93
C ILE A 36 -1.58 7.47 -4.14
N ALA A 37 -1.26 8.54 -4.86
CA ALA A 37 -2.19 9.62 -5.16
C ALA A 37 -3.44 9.11 -5.89
N LYS A 38 -3.26 8.30 -6.95
CA LYS A 38 -4.37 7.70 -7.69
C LYS A 38 -5.26 6.80 -6.82
N VAL A 39 -4.65 5.95 -5.98
CA VAL A 39 -5.43 5.06 -5.11
C VAL A 39 -6.22 5.85 -4.07
N ARG A 40 -5.67 6.94 -3.54
CA ARG A 40 -6.40 7.84 -2.63
C ARG A 40 -7.61 8.46 -3.33
N GLU A 41 -7.40 8.99 -4.52
CA GLU A 41 -8.45 9.65 -5.30
C GLU A 41 -9.57 8.68 -5.72
N GLU A 42 -9.23 7.55 -6.33
CA GLU A 42 -10.21 6.66 -6.97
C GLU A 42 -10.85 5.63 -6.02
N PHE A 43 -10.24 5.38 -4.84
CA PHE A 43 -10.76 4.42 -3.87
C PHE A 43 -11.12 5.06 -2.54
N TYR A 44 -10.13 5.61 -1.81
CA TYR A 44 -10.34 6.07 -0.43
C TYR A 44 -11.26 7.30 -0.32
N ASN A 45 -11.14 8.26 -1.25
CA ASN A 45 -12.04 9.41 -1.30
C ASN A 45 -13.47 9.01 -1.65
N VAL A 46 -13.65 8.01 -2.54
CA VAL A 46 -14.97 7.53 -2.98
C VAL A 46 -15.71 6.82 -1.85
N ILE A 47 -15.01 6.02 -1.03
CA ILE A 47 -15.62 5.27 0.08
C ILE A 47 -15.77 6.11 1.36
N GLY A 48 -15.42 7.40 1.34
CA GLY A 48 -15.53 8.28 2.49
C GLY A 48 -14.54 8.01 3.61
N ALA A 49 -13.50 7.19 3.37
CA ALA A 49 -12.43 6.88 4.33
C ALA A 49 -11.36 7.99 4.39
N GLY A 50 -11.82 9.24 4.27
CA GLY A 50 -11.04 10.40 3.86
C GLY A 50 -9.73 10.65 4.62
N SER A 51 -8.76 11.17 3.86
CA SER A 51 -7.52 11.87 4.27
C SER A 51 -6.64 11.23 5.37
N ASN A 52 -6.84 9.98 5.74
CA ASN A 52 -5.91 9.35 6.66
C ASN A 52 -4.66 8.92 5.89
N ASN A 53 -3.56 9.65 6.07
CA ASN A 53 -2.32 9.44 5.31
C ASN A 53 -1.70 8.05 5.57
N ASP A 54 -2.10 7.39 6.66
CA ASP A 54 -1.51 6.16 7.17
C ASP A 54 -2.07 4.88 6.51
N LEU A 55 -3.07 4.98 5.62
CA LEU A 55 -3.70 3.82 4.99
C LEU A 55 -2.89 3.21 3.84
N ILE A 56 -1.96 3.98 3.25
CA ILE A 56 -1.10 3.53 2.16
C ILE A 56 0.33 3.97 2.44
N PHE A 57 1.25 3.01 2.48
CA PHE A 57 2.66 3.26 2.73
C PHE A 57 3.54 2.38 1.82
N VAL A 58 4.74 2.86 1.54
CA VAL A 58 5.77 2.08 0.85
C VAL A 58 6.50 1.22 1.86
N SER A 59 6.49 -0.10 1.65
CA SER A 59 7.23 -1.05 2.50
C SER A 59 8.49 -1.54 1.81
N GLN A 60 9.52 -1.84 2.61
CA GLN A 60 10.76 -2.50 2.19
C GLN A 60 11.03 -3.69 3.12
N PRO A 61 11.75 -4.73 2.67
CA PRO A 61 12.11 -5.86 3.53
C PRO A 61 12.85 -5.39 4.79
N GLY A 62 12.25 -5.64 5.95
CA GLY A 62 12.80 -5.29 7.26
C GLY A 62 13.69 -6.39 7.84
N ARG A 63 14.33 -6.09 8.97
CA ARG A 63 15.05 -7.10 9.76
C ARG A 63 14.05 -7.96 10.55
N PRO A 64 14.34 -9.26 10.76
CA PRO A 64 13.57 -10.09 11.68
C PRO A 64 13.74 -9.62 13.14
N ALA A 65 12.99 -10.22 14.06
CA ALA A 65 13.11 -9.96 15.49
C ALA A 65 14.55 -10.26 15.99
N GLY A 66 15.04 -9.44 16.91
CA GLY A 66 16.39 -9.57 17.48
C GLY A 66 16.56 -8.83 18.79
N ILE A 67 17.65 -9.12 19.49
CA ILE A 67 18.01 -8.48 20.77
C ILE A 67 18.78 -7.19 20.46
N MET A 68 18.34 -6.08 21.07
CA MET A 68 19.04 -4.80 21.02
C MET A 68 19.76 -4.58 22.35
N VAL A 69 21.09 -4.65 22.32
CA VAL A 69 21.92 -4.32 23.48
C VAL A 69 22.24 -2.83 23.42
N ILE A 70 21.73 -2.08 24.40
CA ILE A 70 22.05 -0.68 24.63
C ILE A 70 23.23 -0.64 25.61
N GLN A 71 24.37 -0.12 25.15
CA GLN A 71 25.54 0.18 25.99
C GLN A 71 25.44 1.59 26.56
#